data_AF-A0A7V3WEB6-F1
#
_entry.id   AF-A0A7V3WEB6-F1
#
_cell.length_a   1.000
_cell.length_b   1.000
_cell.length_c   1.000
_cell.angle_alpha   90.00
_cell.angle_beta   90.00
_cell.angle_gamma   90.00
#
_symmetry.space_group_name_H-M   'P 1'
#
loop_
_entity.id
_entity.type
_entity.pdbx_description
1 polymer ?
#
loop_
_entity_poly.entity_id
_entity_poly.type
_entity_poly.pdbx_seq_one_letter_code
_entity_poly.pdbx_strand_id
1 'polypeptide(L)'
;MHSALMFLIALLLYRHSVFQPYRKVLLLASMLTNAGNYGIPFVLLAFGDRYMSVAAVVLLVQNLMTFTFGVLLMESGHPHRVHLLRAVARLPVIYALAAALLFNALSIQLAKPLAIPLDYMADALVPVALLTLGTQLGRGIGRPSVVLVALPITLRLVIAPLLALSMLPLFPFSQDVGTVLVASAGLPIAVNVFILSAQYRTQEAFASQIVTLSTLLSAVSQSVWLTLLR
;
A
#
# COMPACT_ATOMS: atom_id res chain seq x y z
N MET A 1 10.63 5.81 -5.41
CA MET A 1 11.16 7.16 -5.10
C MET A 1 10.11 8.07 -4.45
N HIS A 2 8.88 8.17 -4.99
CA HIS A 2 7.81 8.99 -4.36
C HIS A 2 7.58 8.66 -2.87
N SER A 3 7.62 7.39 -2.46
CA SER A 3 7.44 6.98 -1.06
C SER A 3 8.56 7.47 -0.13
N ALA A 4 9.78 7.62 -0.65
CA ALA A 4 10.91 8.18 0.10
C ALA A 4 10.75 9.69 0.28
N LEU A 5 10.29 10.41 -0.76
CA LEU A 5 9.99 11.84 -0.65
C LEU A 5 8.81 12.09 0.30
N MET A 6 7.77 11.27 0.22
CA MET A 6 6.65 11.26 1.17
C MET A 6 7.13 11.06 2.61
N PHE A 7 8.09 10.15 2.82
CA PHE A 7 8.68 9.96 4.14
C PHE A 7 9.42 11.20 4.64
N LEU A 8 10.21 11.87 3.80
CA LEU A 8 10.91 13.11 4.16
C LEU A 8 9.92 14.25 4.50
N ILE A 9 8.87 14.42 3.68
CA ILE A 9 7.80 15.39 3.93
C ILE A 9 7.11 15.08 5.27
N ALA A 10 6.72 13.83 5.48
CA ALA A 10 6.09 13.38 6.71
C ALA A 10 7.01 13.55 7.94
N LEU A 11 8.31 13.28 7.80
CA LEU A 11 9.30 13.48 8.85
C LEU A 11 9.36 14.93 9.32
N LEU A 12 9.24 15.90 8.40
CA LEU A 12 9.26 17.32 8.70
C LEU A 12 7.93 17.80 9.31
N LEU A 13 6.81 17.44 8.70
CA LEU A 13 5.47 17.86 9.15
C LEU A 13 5.14 17.33 10.55
N TYR A 14 5.48 16.06 10.82
CA TYR A 14 5.18 15.42 12.10
C TYR A 14 6.24 15.67 13.19
N ARG A 15 7.12 16.68 13.03
CA ARG A 15 8.00 17.15 14.12
C ARG A 15 7.24 17.96 15.16
N HIS A 16 6.14 18.60 14.76
CA HIS A 16 5.34 19.43 15.64
C HIS A 16 4.76 18.62 16.80
N SER A 17 4.70 19.21 18.00
CA SER A 17 4.34 18.54 19.26
C SER A 17 3.01 17.80 19.21
N VAL A 18 2.01 18.39 18.54
CA VAL A 18 0.67 17.84 18.32
C VAL A 18 0.69 16.44 17.68
N PHE A 19 1.67 16.14 16.83
CA PHE A 19 1.74 14.85 16.12
C PHE A 19 2.61 13.80 16.83
N GLN A 20 3.44 14.19 17.80
CA GLN A 20 4.40 13.29 18.44
C GLN A 20 3.77 12.01 19.03
N PRO A 21 2.60 12.06 19.70
CA PRO A 21 1.95 10.85 20.22
C PRO A 21 1.53 9.84 19.15
N TYR A 22 1.34 10.30 17.91
CA TYR A 22 0.83 9.52 16.77
C TYR A 22 1.90 9.32 15.68
N ARG A 23 3.11 9.83 15.89
CA ARG A 23 4.11 10.04 14.84
C ARG A 23 4.47 8.77 14.08
N LYS A 24 4.63 7.65 14.78
CA LYS A 24 4.91 6.35 14.14
C LYS A 24 3.81 5.95 13.16
N VAL A 25 2.55 5.97 13.61
CA VAL A 25 1.38 5.67 12.77
C VAL A 25 1.29 6.63 11.60
N LEU A 26 1.46 7.93 11.84
CA LEU A 26 1.38 8.97 10.81
C LEU A 26 2.46 8.83 9.73
N LEU A 27 3.70 8.50 10.12
CA LEU A 27 4.79 8.21 9.19
C LEU A 27 4.48 6.99 8.32
N LEU A 28 4.02 5.88 8.94
CA LEU A 28 3.63 4.69 8.17
C LEU A 28 2.44 4.97 7.26
N ALA A 29 1.45 5.71 7.73
CA ALA A 29 0.28 6.09 6.93
C ALA A 29 0.64 6.90 5.69
N SER A 30 1.68 7.73 5.79
CA SER A 30 2.16 8.56 4.68
C SER A 30 3.00 7.77 3.67
N MET A 31 3.49 6.58 4.05
CA MET A 31 4.37 5.75 3.20
C MET A 31 3.64 4.56 2.58
N LEU A 32 2.88 3.83 3.40
CA LEU A 32 2.32 2.53 3.06
C LEU A 32 0.94 2.68 2.43
N THR A 33 0.75 2.07 1.26
CA THR A 33 -0.52 2.05 0.55
C THR A 33 -1.21 0.69 0.66
N ASN A 34 -2.54 0.66 0.59
CA ASN A 34 -3.31 -0.57 0.55
C ASN A 34 -3.27 -1.22 -0.84
N ALA A 35 -2.06 -1.49 -1.35
CA ALA A 35 -1.84 -2.02 -2.70
C ALA A 35 -2.43 -3.42 -2.92
N GLY A 36 -2.51 -4.23 -1.87
CA GLY A 36 -3.09 -5.58 -1.96
C GLY A 36 -4.60 -5.56 -1.97
N ASN A 37 -5.20 -5.21 -0.82
CA ASN A 37 -6.65 -5.35 -0.65
C ASN A 37 -7.44 -4.34 -1.48
N TYR A 38 -6.89 -3.15 -1.74
CA TYR A 38 -7.53 -2.14 -2.58
C TYR A 38 -6.89 -2.03 -3.96
N GLY A 39 -5.55 -1.98 -4.02
CA GLY A 39 -4.84 -1.72 -5.28
C GLY A 39 -5.08 -2.78 -6.35
N ILE A 40 -5.04 -4.07 -6.01
CA ILE A 40 -5.29 -5.14 -6.98
C ILE A 40 -6.70 -5.06 -7.59
N PRO A 41 -7.80 -5.09 -6.80
CA PRO A 41 -9.14 -4.98 -7.39
C PRO A 41 -9.32 -3.65 -8.13
N PHE A 42 -8.75 -2.55 -7.63
CA PHE A 42 -8.78 -1.26 -8.31
C PHE A 42 -8.12 -1.32 -9.70
N VAL A 43 -6.90 -1.86 -9.80
CA VAL A 43 -6.18 -1.93 -11.08
C VAL A 43 -6.91 -2.84 -12.06
N LEU A 44 -7.37 -4.01 -11.61
CA LEU A 44 -8.12 -4.91 -12.47
C LEU A 44 -9.40 -4.27 -13.01
N LEU A 45 -10.18 -3.61 -12.16
CA LEU A 45 -11.46 -3.00 -12.56
C LEU A 45 -11.27 -1.73 -13.41
N ALA A 46 -10.25 -0.92 -13.13
CA ALA A 46 -10.05 0.36 -13.81
C ALA A 46 -9.20 0.23 -15.11
N PHE A 47 -8.30 -0.75 -15.18
CA PHE A 47 -7.33 -0.88 -16.28
C PHE A 47 -7.34 -2.25 -16.96
N GLY A 48 -7.95 -3.26 -16.35
CA GLY A 48 -8.00 -4.62 -16.88
C GLY A 48 -6.74 -5.44 -16.59
N ASP A 49 -6.81 -6.71 -16.97
CA ASP A 49 -5.82 -7.73 -16.60
C ASP A 49 -4.40 -7.44 -17.16
N ARG A 50 -4.33 -6.72 -18.28
CA ARG A 50 -3.06 -6.32 -18.92
C ARG A 50 -2.07 -5.63 -17.97
N TYR A 51 -2.57 -4.93 -16.96
CA TYR A 51 -1.74 -4.16 -16.02
C TYR A 51 -1.57 -4.83 -14.65
N MET A 52 -2.02 -6.08 -14.49
CA MET A 52 -1.88 -6.79 -13.22
C MET A 52 -0.44 -7.09 -12.84
N SER A 53 0.45 -7.25 -13.82
CA SER A 53 1.90 -7.35 -13.57
C SER A 53 2.46 -6.07 -12.90
N VAL A 54 1.97 -4.89 -13.30
CA VAL A 54 2.36 -3.61 -12.68
C VAL A 54 1.85 -3.53 -11.24
N ALA A 55 0.59 -3.89 -11.01
CA ALA A 55 0.02 -3.93 -9.66
C ALA A 55 0.75 -4.92 -8.73
N ALA A 56 1.18 -6.08 -9.26
CA ALA A 56 1.97 -7.06 -8.51
C ALA A 56 3.34 -6.50 -8.08
N VAL A 57 4.02 -5.75 -8.96
CA VAL A 57 5.27 -5.06 -8.62
C VAL A 57 5.04 -4.00 -7.54
N VAL A 58 3.99 -3.19 -7.67
CA VAL A 58 3.62 -2.20 -6.64
C VAL A 58 3.36 -2.88 -5.31
N LEU A 59 2.57 -3.97 -5.29
CA LEU A 59 2.30 -4.75 -4.10
C LEU A 59 3.59 -5.28 -3.46
N LEU A 60 4.52 -5.82 -4.24
CA LEU A 60 5.78 -6.32 -3.71
C LEU A 60 6.56 -5.20 -3.02
N VAL A 61 6.71 -4.04 -3.69
CA VAL A 61 7.42 -2.89 -3.11
C VAL A 61 6.76 -2.46 -1.80
N GLN A 62 5.43 -2.42 -1.75
CA GLN A 62 4.68 -2.08 -0.55
C GLN A 62 4.83 -3.12 0.57
N ASN A 63 4.83 -4.41 0.25
CA ASN A 63 5.09 -5.48 1.21
C ASN A 63 6.50 -5.38 1.78
N LEU A 64 7.51 -5.18 0.92
CA LEU A 64 8.88 -4.96 1.36
C LEU A 64 8.96 -3.76 2.30
N MET A 65 8.39 -2.61 1.94
CA MET A 65 8.38 -1.43 2.82
C MET A 65 7.66 -1.70 4.15
N THR A 66 6.53 -2.39 4.12
CA THR A 66 5.72 -2.68 5.31
C THR A 66 6.48 -3.60 6.27
N PHE A 67 7.02 -4.70 5.76
CA PHE A 67 7.69 -5.73 6.58
C PHE A 67 9.16 -5.41 6.86
N THR A 68 9.71 -4.36 6.25
CA THR A 68 11.01 -3.79 6.65
C THR A 68 10.82 -2.55 7.51
N PHE A 69 10.63 -1.41 6.86
CA PHE A 69 10.56 -0.10 7.48
C PHE A 69 9.39 0.02 8.45
N GLY A 70 8.21 -0.54 8.09
CA GLY A 70 7.03 -0.53 8.94
C GLY A 70 7.25 -1.20 10.30
N VAL A 71 7.80 -2.42 10.26
CA VAL A 71 8.17 -3.20 11.45
C VAL A 71 9.23 -2.47 12.26
N LEU A 72 10.34 -2.05 11.64
CA LEU A 72 11.42 -1.33 12.33
C LEU A 72 10.94 -0.07 13.05
N LEU A 73 10.08 0.73 12.40
CA LEU A 73 9.59 1.97 12.99
C LEU A 73 8.70 1.70 14.20
N MET A 74 7.84 0.67 14.15
CA MET A 74 6.99 0.29 15.29
C MET A 74 7.81 -0.31 16.42
N GLU A 75 8.75 -1.19 16.10
CA GLU A 75 9.65 -1.86 17.03
C GLU A 75 10.65 -0.91 17.68
N SER A 76 10.93 0.26 17.09
CA SER A 76 11.84 1.26 17.69
C SER A 76 11.43 1.62 19.14
N GLY A 77 12.22 1.17 20.12
CA GLY A 77 11.92 1.31 21.55
C GLY A 77 11.47 0.03 22.27
N HIS A 78 11.32 -1.09 21.58
CA HIS A 78 11.12 -2.41 22.17
C HIS A 78 12.46 -3.20 22.23
N PRO A 79 12.72 -3.96 23.31
CA PRO A 79 14.01 -4.62 23.55
C PRO A 79 14.25 -5.87 22.69
N HIS A 80 13.23 -6.38 22.00
CA HIS A 80 13.40 -7.45 21.04
C HIS A 80 13.76 -6.83 19.70
N ARG A 81 14.96 -7.11 19.22
CA ARG A 81 15.38 -6.84 17.85
C ARG A 81 15.03 -8.09 17.06
N VAL A 82 13.81 -8.21 16.54
CA VAL A 82 13.51 -9.31 15.62
C VAL A 82 14.37 -9.08 14.37
N HIS A 83 15.14 -10.10 13.99
CA HIS A 83 16.00 -10.06 12.80
C HIS A 83 15.17 -9.71 11.55
N LEU A 84 15.19 -8.44 11.16
CA LEU A 84 14.52 -7.90 9.96
C LEU A 84 14.71 -8.79 8.73
N LEU A 85 15.94 -9.25 8.53
CA LEU A 85 16.31 -10.15 7.44
C LEU A 85 15.55 -11.49 7.51
N ARG A 86 15.32 -12.02 8.71
CA ARG A 86 14.53 -13.24 8.93
C ARG A 86 13.04 -13.01 8.70
N ALA A 87 12.53 -11.82 9.03
CA ALA A 87 11.13 -11.46 8.76
C ALA A 87 10.89 -11.32 7.25
N VAL A 88 11.78 -10.61 6.54
CA VAL A 88 11.72 -10.44 5.08
C VAL A 88 11.90 -11.77 4.37
N ALA A 89 12.90 -12.58 4.75
CA ALA A 89 13.13 -13.89 4.17
C ALA A 89 12.00 -14.89 4.45
N ARG A 90 11.03 -14.58 5.32
CA ARG A 90 9.85 -15.42 5.54
C ARG A 90 8.66 -15.02 4.68
N LEU A 91 8.76 -13.95 3.89
CA LEU A 91 7.65 -13.48 3.06
C LEU A 91 7.50 -14.38 1.82
N PRO A 92 6.37 -15.13 1.69
CA PRO A 92 6.16 -16.02 0.55
C PRO A 92 6.18 -15.31 -0.81
N VAL A 93 5.75 -14.04 -0.83
CA VAL A 93 5.67 -13.22 -2.06
C VAL A 93 7.03 -13.00 -2.72
N ILE A 94 8.13 -12.97 -1.96
CA ILE A 94 9.48 -12.79 -2.51
C ILE A 94 9.87 -14.03 -3.32
N TYR A 95 9.62 -15.21 -2.76
CA TYR A 95 9.88 -16.48 -3.44
C TYR A 95 8.98 -16.66 -4.65
N ALA A 96 7.70 -16.28 -4.55
CA ALA A 96 6.77 -16.32 -5.67
C ALA A 96 7.22 -15.41 -6.82
N LEU A 97 7.66 -14.17 -6.54
CA LEU A 97 8.18 -13.31 -7.60
C LEU A 97 9.49 -13.85 -8.18
N ALA A 98 10.42 -14.31 -7.33
CA ALA A 98 11.67 -14.88 -7.82
C ALA A 98 11.42 -16.08 -8.75
N ALA A 99 10.50 -16.97 -8.38
CA ALA A 99 10.08 -18.08 -9.22
C ALA A 99 9.40 -17.60 -10.52
N ALA A 100 8.49 -16.62 -10.44
CA ALA A 100 7.82 -16.06 -11.62
C ALA A 100 8.81 -15.42 -12.60
N LEU A 101 9.77 -14.64 -12.11
CA LEU A 101 10.83 -14.03 -12.92
C LEU A 101 11.75 -15.09 -13.54
N LEU A 102 12.12 -16.12 -12.78
CA LEU A 102 12.95 -17.22 -13.28
C LEU A 102 12.23 -17.99 -14.38
N PHE A 103 10.96 -18.32 -14.18
CA PHE A 103 10.16 -19.06 -15.16
C PHE A 103 9.95 -18.24 -16.42
N ASN A 104 9.70 -16.93 -16.27
CA ASN A 104 9.60 -16.01 -17.39
C ASN A 104 10.94 -15.89 -18.16
N ALA A 105 12.06 -15.72 -17.46
CA ALA A 105 13.39 -15.60 -18.09
C ALA A 105 13.80 -16.88 -18.83
N LEU A 106 13.41 -18.04 -18.33
CA LEU A 106 13.69 -19.35 -18.94
C LEU A 106 12.60 -19.77 -19.94
N SER A 107 11.58 -18.95 -20.19
CA SER A 107 10.40 -19.30 -20.99
C SER A 107 9.74 -20.62 -20.57
N ILE A 108 9.81 -20.96 -19.28
CA ILE A 108 9.22 -22.18 -18.72
C ILE A 108 7.71 -21.96 -18.58
N GLN A 109 6.94 -22.76 -19.31
CA GLN A 109 5.50 -22.82 -19.13
C GLN A 109 5.15 -23.73 -17.95
N LEU A 110 4.23 -23.26 -17.11
CA LEU A 110 3.73 -24.07 -16.01
C LEU A 110 2.89 -25.24 -16.56
N ALA A 111 3.14 -26.45 -16.06
CA ALA A 111 2.31 -27.59 -16.41
C ALA A 111 0.87 -27.38 -15.95
N LYS A 112 -0.12 -27.77 -16.77
CA LYS A 112 -1.56 -27.58 -16.50
C LYS A 112 -2.00 -27.98 -15.08
N PRO A 113 -1.53 -29.10 -14.49
CA PRO A 113 -1.93 -29.48 -13.13
C PRO A 113 -1.52 -28.47 -12.05
N LEU A 114 -0.47 -27.67 -12.29
CA LEU A 114 -0.04 -26.59 -11.39
C LEU A 114 -0.67 -25.25 -11.75
N ALA A 115 -0.93 -25.01 -13.05
CA ALA A 115 -1.49 -23.74 -13.52
C ALA A 115 -2.94 -23.56 -13.03
N ILE A 116 -3.78 -24.59 -13.19
CA ILE A 116 -5.22 -24.49 -12.90
C ILE A 116 -5.51 -24.08 -11.44
N PRO A 117 -4.90 -24.69 -10.40
CA PRO A 117 -5.12 -24.24 -9.02
C PRO A 117 -4.61 -22.82 -8.75
N LEU A 118 -3.51 -22.41 -9.38
CA LEU A 118 -2.97 -21.06 -9.23
C LEU A 118 -3.89 -20.02 -9.88
N ASP A 119 -4.46 -20.35 -11.04
CA ASP A 119 -5.45 -19.50 -11.72
C ASP A 119 -6.69 -19.32 -10.85
N TYR A 120 -7.21 -20.40 -10.25
CA TYR A 120 -8.33 -20.29 -9.29
C TYR A 120 -7.99 -19.43 -8.07
N MET A 121 -6.76 -19.51 -7.54
CA MET A 121 -6.32 -18.65 -6.45
C MET A 121 -6.21 -17.18 -6.88
N ALA A 122 -5.73 -16.92 -8.10
CA ALA A 122 -5.65 -15.59 -8.67
C ALA A 122 -7.05 -14.98 -8.87
N ASP A 123 -7.98 -15.75 -9.43
CA ASP A 123 -9.38 -15.33 -9.64
C ASP A 123 -10.10 -15.06 -8.31
N ALA A 124 -9.82 -15.87 -7.29
CA ALA A 124 -10.39 -15.69 -5.94
C ALA A 124 -9.81 -14.48 -5.19
N LEU A 125 -8.67 -13.93 -5.60
CA LEU A 125 -7.99 -12.86 -4.88
C LEU A 125 -8.83 -11.59 -4.83
N VAL A 126 -9.46 -11.21 -5.94
CA VAL A 126 -10.30 -10.00 -6.06
C VAL A 126 -11.52 -10.06 -5.13
N PRO A 127 -12.38 -11.11 -5.16
CA PRO A 127 -13.51 -11.19 -4.26
C PRO A 127 -13.09 -11.25 -2.78
N VAL A 128 -12.01 -11.98 -2.45
CA VAL A 128 -11.48 -12.02 -1.07
C VAL A 128 -10.99 -10.64 -0.62
N ALA A 129 -10.27 -9.93 -1.49
CA ALA A 129 -9.80 -8.57 -1.20
C ALA A 129 -10.98 -7.62 -0.94
N LEU A 130 -12.02 -7.65 -1.77
CA LEU A 130 -13.21 -6.82 -1.61
C LEU A 130 -14.01 -7.16 -0.35
N LEU A 131 -14.18 -8.44 -0.01
CA LEU A 131 -14.80 -8.85 1.26
C LEU A 131 -14.00 -8.36 2.46
N THR A 132 -12.67 -8.50 2.40
CA THR A 132 -11.78 -8.03 3.46
C THR A 132 -11.89 -6.51 3.61
N LEU A 133 -11.90 -5.74 2.51
CA LEU A 133 -12.17 -4.30 2.55
C LEU A 133 -13.52 -3.97 3.19
N GLY A 134 -14.59 -4.68 2.83
CA GLY A 134 -15.92 -4.49 3.41
C GLY A 134 -15.91 -4.64 4.93
N THR A 135 -15.26 -5.68 5.45
CA THR A 135 -15.12 -5.88 6.92
C THR A 135 -14.31 -4.78 7.59
N GLN A 136 -13.30 -4.22 6.92
CA GLN A 136 -12.49 -3.12 7.44
C GLN A 136 -13.30 -1.83 7.55
N LEU A 137 -14.18 -1.56 6.58
CA LEU A 137 -15.07 -0.39 6.60
C LEU A 137 -16.11 -0.46 7.72
N GLY A 138 -16.49 -1.66 8.16
CA GLY A 138 -17.38 -1.87 9.31
C GLY A 138 -16.75 -1.57 10.67
N ARG A 139 -15.44 -1.33 10.75
CA ARG A 139 -14.77 -0.93 12.00
C ARG A 139 -15.03 0.56 12.24
N GLY A 140 -15.74 0.87 13.33
CA GLY A 140 -16.30 2.20 13.61
C GLY A 140 -15.29 3.36 13.56
N ILE A 141 -15.81 4.56 13.27
CA ILE A 141 -15.04 5.80 13.15
C ILE A 141 -15.02 6.49 14.52
N GLY A 142 -13.84 6.67 15.11
CA GLY A 142 -13.65 7.42 16.36
C GLY A 142 -13.79 8.94 16.21
N ARG A 143 -13.57 9.69 17.29
CA ARG A 143 -13.64 11.19 17.31
C ARG A 143 -12.29 11.89 17.65
N PRO A 144 -11.19 11.66 16.92
CA PRO A 144 -9.95 12.41 17.08
C PRO A 144 -10.06 13.80 16.44
N SER A 145 -9.05 14.63 16.71
CA SER A 145 -8.89 15.94 16.06
C SER A 145 -8.87 15.82 14.54
N VAL A 146 -9.65 16.67 13.86
CA VAL A 146 -9.74 16.75 12.40
C VAL A 146 -8.36 16.90 11.75
N VAL A 147 -7.46 17.68 12.35
CA VAL A 147 -6.11 17.93 11.82
C VAL A 147 -5.26 16.66 11.80
N LEU A 148 -5.38 15.81 12.84
CA LEU A 148 -4.62 14.55 12.93
C LEU A 148 -5.04 13.55 11.84
N VAL A 149 -6.29 13.63 11.39
CA VAL A 149 -6.86 12.71 10.40
C VAL A 149 -6.70 13.26 8.98
N ALA A 150 -6.99 14.55 8.76
CA ALA A 150 -7.00 15.13 7.43
C ALA A 150 -5.61 15.12 6.79
N LEU A 151 -4.57 15.49 7.55
CA LEU A 151 -3.21 15.61 7.02
C LEU A 151 -2.66 14.31 6.38
N PRO A 152 -2.60 13.16 7.07
CA PRO A 152 -2.09 11.92 6.45
C PRO A 152 -2.94 11.47 5.25
N ILE A 153 -4.26 11.71 5.29
CA ILE A 153 -5.15 11.38 4.18
C ILE A 153 -4.87 12.27 2.95
N THR A 154 -4.73 13.58 3.13
CA THR A 154 -4.38 14.51 2.05
C THR A 154 -3.00 14.21 1.47
N LEU A 155 -2.02 13.96 2.33
CA LEU A 155 -0.70 13.53 1.89
C LEU A 155 -0.81 12.29 1.00
N ARG A 156 -1.63 11.32 1.38
CA ARG A 156 -1.75 10.06 0.66
C ARG A 156 -2.56 10.16 -0.63
N LEU A 157 -3.75 10.72 -0.58
CA LEU A 157 -4.71 10.71 -1.69
C LEU A 157 -4.43 11.82 -2.72
N VAL A 158 -3.70 12.88 -2.32
CA VAL A 158 -3.45 14.04 -3.19
C VAL A 158 -1.96 14.25 -3.44
N ILE A 159 -1.16 14.43 -2.38
CA ILE A 159 0.26 14.80 -2.56
C ILE A 159 1.05 13.65 -3.18
N ALA A 160 0.80 12.42 -2.78
CA ALA A 160 1.52 11.28 -3.34
C ALA A 160 1.33 11.04 -4.85
N PRO A 161 0.10 11.00 -5.40
CA PRO A 161 -0.09 10.90 -6.84
C PRO A 161 0.46 12.12 -7.58
N LEU A 162 0.39 13.33 -7.01
CA LEU A 162 1.06 14.51 -7.58
C LEU A 162 2.58 14.32 -7.67
N LEU A 163 3.20 13.79 -6.61
CA LEU A 163 4.63 13.45 -6.62
C LEU A 163 4.95 12.33 -7.60
N ALA A 164 4.10 11.32 -7.73
CA ALA A 164 4.31 10.27 -8.73
C ALA A 164 4.22 10.84 -10.15
N LEU A 165 3.24 11.72 -10.40
CA LEU A 165 3.01 12.38 -11.68
C LEU A 165 4.18 13.29 -12.08
N SER A 166 4.71 14.09 -11.15
CA SER A 166 5.87 14.95 -11.41
C SER A 166 7.16 14.17 -11.70
N MET A 167 7.23 12.92 -11.26
CA MET A 167 8.38 12.04 -11.47
C MET A 167 8.26 11.20 -12.74
N LEU A 168 7.08 11.10 -13.37
CA LEU A 168 6.89 10.30 -14.59
C LEU A 168 7.88 10.62 -15.71
N PRO A 169 8.19 11.91 -16.02
CA PRO A 169 9.13 12.24 -17.10
C PRO A 169 10.56 11.73 -16.87
N LEU A 170 10.91 11.32 -15.64
CA LEU A 170 12.24 10.80 -15.31
C LEU A 170 12.44 9.33 -15.75
N PHE A 171 11.37 8.67 -16.21
CA PHE A 171 11.39 7.25 -16.54
C PHE A 171 10.79 7.00 -17.94
N PRO A 172 11.32 6.04 -18.70
CA PRO A 172 10.83 5.70 -20.02
C PRO A 172 9.61 4.75 -19.95
N PHE A 173 8.59 5.10 -19.17
CA PHE A 173 7.34 4.32 -19.11
C PHE A 173 6.41 4.67 -20.26
N SER A 174 5.66 3.69 -20.75
CA SER A 174 4.51 3.98 -21.61
C SER A 174 3.47 4.79 -20.83
N GLN A 175 2.66 5.56 -21.55
CA GLN A 175 1.62 6.40 -20.95
C GLN A 175 0.69 5.58 -20.04
N ASP A 176 0.23 4.41 -20.50
CA ASP A 176 -0.67 3.56 -19.73
C ASP A 176 -0.06 3.04 -18.42
N VAL A 177 1.20 2.56 -18.48
CA VAL A 177 1.92 2.10 -17.28
C VAL A 177 2.14 3.26 -16.32
N GLY A 178 2.48 4.44 -16.85
CA GLY A 178 2.62 5.66 -16.06
C GLY A 178 1.34 6.01 -15.31
N THR A 179 0.18 5.97 -15.99
CA THR A 179 -1.13 6.22 -15.39
C THR A 179 -1.45 5.23 -14.28
N VAL A 180 -1.20 3.94 -14.49
CA VAL A 180 -1.40 2.90 -13.45
C VAL A 180 -0.51 3.17 -12.22
N LEU A 181 0.75 3.57 -12.43
CA LEU A 181 1.68 3.88 -11.35
C LEU A 181 1.25 5.12 -10.54
N VAL A 182 0.78 6.17 -11.21
CA VAL A 182 0.26 7.38 -10.54
C VAL A 182 -1.01 7.07 -9.76
N ALA A 183 -1.97 6.37 -10.36
CA ALA A 183 -3.18 5.96 -9.67
C ALA A 183 -2.88 5.06 -8.45
N SER A 184 -1.92 4.16 -8.61
CA SER A 184 -1.40 3.29 -7.54
C SER A 184 -0.71 4.07 -6.40
N ALA A 185 -0.11 5.22 -6.68
CA ALA A 185 0.49 6.08 -5.65
C ALA A 185 -0.55 6.82 -4.80
N GLY A 186 -1.75 7.05 -5.35
CA GLY A 186 -2.91 7.65 -4.66
C GLY A 186 -3.80 6.66 -3.92
N LEU A 187 -3.40 5.38 -3.83
CA LEU A 187 -4.15 4.37 -3.08
C LEU A 187 -4.27 4.75 -1.59
N PRO A 188 -5.35 4.33 -0.92
CA PRO A 188 -5.58 4.66 0.48
C PRO A 188 -4.50 4.08 1.41
N ILE A 189 -4.53 4.52 2.66
CA ILE A 189 -3.56 4.09 3.69
C ILE A 189 -3.65 2.58 3.89
N ALA A 190 -2.49 1.92 3.99
CA ALA A 190 -2.43 0.47 4.15
C ALA A 190 -3.09 -0.02 5.45
N VAL A 191 -3.86 -1.10 5.34
CA VAL A 191 -4.44 -1.83 6.48
C VAL A 191 -3.34 -2.36 7.40
N ASN A 192 -2.17 -2.67 6.84
CA ASN A 192 -1.02 -3.11 7.61
C ASN A 192 -0.55 -2.05 8.61
N VAL A 193 -0.84 -0.75 8.39
CA VAL A 193 -0.62 0.29 9.40
C VAL A 193 -1.46 0.00 10.65
N PHE A 194 -2.74 -0.34 10.49
CA PHE A 194 -3.60 -0.76 11.59
C PHE A 194 -3.12 -2.06 12.24
N ILE A 195 -2.80 -3.10 11.45
CA ILE A 195 -2.33 -4.39 11.97
C ILE A 195 -1.06 -4.22 12.81
N LEU A 196 -0.07 -3.49 12.30
CA LEU A 196 1.16 -3.21 13.04
C LEU A 196 0.87 -2.37 14.29
N SER A 197 -0.01 -1.37 14.19
CA SER A 197 -0.43 -0.56 15.35
C SER A 197 -1.07 -1.41 16.45
N ALA A 198 -1.94 -2.36 16.10
CA ALA A 198 -2.55 -3.30 17.04
C ALA A 198 -1.50 -4.26 17.64
N GLN A 199 -0.65 -4.85 16.80
CA GLN A 199 0.41 -5.78 17.22
C GLN A 199 1.37 -5.15 18.23
N TYR A 200 1.78 -3.90 17.98
CA TYR A 200 2.69 -3.14 18.85
C TYR A 200 1.95 -2.23 19.84
N ARG A 201 0.63 -2.41 20.02
CA ARG A 201 -0.22 -1.65 20.96
C ARG A 201 -0.01 -0.13 20.90
N THR A 202 0.16 0.40 19.70
CA THR A 202 0.51 1.80 19.43
C THR A 202 -0.62 2.45 18.64
N GLN A 203 -1.44 3.28 19.30
CA GLN A 203 -2.47 4.12 18.65
C GLN A 203 -3.41 3.36 17.69
N GLU A 204 -3.82 2.13 18.07
CA GLU A 204 -4.63 1.23 17.26
C GLU A 204 -5.93 1.87 16.75
N ALA A 205 -6.70 2.50 17.64
CA ALA A 205 -7.97 3.14 17.28
C ALA A 205 -7.78 4.25 16.25
N PHE A 206 -6.71 5.05 16.39
CA PHE A 206 -6.37 6.10 15.44
C PHE A 206 -5.95 5.52 14.09
N ALA A 207 -5.13 4.47 14.08
CA ALA A 207 -4.70 3.79 12.86
C ALA A 207 -5.89 3.18 12.11
N SER A 208 -6.82 2.52 12.81
CA SER A 208 -8.05 1.98 12.21
C SER A 208 -8.84 3.09 11.53
N GLN A 209 -9.00 4.23 12.19
CA GLN A 209 -9.80 5.32 11.67
C GLN A 209 -9.23 5.96 10.42
N ILE A 210 -7.93 6.29 10.39
CA ILE A 210 -7.33 6.91 9.20
C ILE A 210 -7.33 5.93 8.02
N VAL A 211 -7.17 4.62 8.26
CA VAL A 211 -7.29 3.58 7.23
C VAL A 211 -8.71 3.56 6.66
N THR A 212 -9.73 3.46 7.52
CA THR A 212 -11.14 3.44 7.09
C THR A 212 -11.51 4.71 6.32
N LEU A 213 -11.21 5.89 6.89
CA LEU A 213 -11.55 7.17 6.26
C LEU A 213 -10.80 7.39 4.94
N SER A 214 -9.51 7.06 4.87
CA SER A 214 -8.78 7.16 3.60
C SER A 214 -9.35 6.23 2.54
N THR A 215 -9.80 5.04 2.92
CA THR A 215 -10.41 4.05 1.99
C THR A 215 -11.76 4.53 1.47
N LEU A 216 -12.59 5.14 2.33
CA LEU A 216 -13.86 5.75 1.90
C LEU A 216 -13.61 6.93 0.96
N LEU A 217 -12.71 7.84 1.34
CA LEU A 217 -12.39 9.02 0.55
C LEU A 217 -11.63 8.68 -0.75
N SER A 218 -10.93 7.54 -0.80
CA SER A 218 -10.22 7.14 -2.01
C SER A 218 -11.17 6.77 -3.14
N ALA A 219 -12.41 6.33 -2.88
CA ALA A 219 -13.38 6.10 -3.95
C ALA A 219 -13.61 7.37 -4.80
N VAL A 220 -13.80 8.51 -4.13
CA VAL A 220 -13.93 9.82 -4.79
C VAL A 220 -12.60 10.26 -5.38
N SER A 221 -11.52 10.20 -4.60
CA SER A 221 -10.21 10.67 -5.05
C SER A 221 -9.69 9.91 -6.26
N GLN A 222 -9.85 8.59 -6.31
CA GLN A 222 -9.43 7.75 -7.44
C GLN A 222 -10.27 8.03 -8.67
N SER A 223 -11.58 8.28 -8.50
CA SER A 223 -12.43 8.68 -9.63
C SER A 223 -11.95 10.00 -10.26
N VAL A 224 -11.55 10.97 -9.43
CA VAL A 224 -10.95 12.23 -9.90
C VAL A 224 -9.62 11.97 -10.61
N TRP A 225 -8.71 11.20 -10.01
CA TRP A 225 -7.42 10.88 -10.64
C TRP A 225 -7.56 10.16 -11.98
N LEU A 226 -8.45 9.18 -12.07
CA LEU A 226 -8.72 8.48 -13.32
C LEU A 226 -9.27 9.41 -14.40
N THR A 227 -10.08 10.40 -14.03
CA THR A 227 -10.59 11.40 -14.98
C THR A 227 -9.51 12.38 -15.43
N LEU A 228 -8.54 12.71 -14.56
CA LEU A 228 -7.45 13.62 -14.89
C LEU A 228 -6.31 12.97 -15.70
N LEU A 229 -6.14 11.65 -15.59
CA LEU A 229 -5.05 10.90 -16.23
C LEU A 229 -5.44 10.22 -17.55
N ARG A 230 -6.73 10.26 -17.92
CA ARG A 230 -7.28 9.76 -19.19
C ARG A 230 -7.53 10.93 -20.13
#